data_AF-C0GB92-F1
#
_entry.id   AF-C0GB92-F1
#
_cell.length_a   1.000
_cell.length_b   1.000
_cell.length_c   1.000
_cell.angle_alpha   90.00
_cell.angle_beta   90.00
_cell.angle_gamma   90.00
#
_symmetry.space_group_name_H-M   'P 1'
#
loop_
_entity.id
_entity.type
_entity.pdbx_description
1 polymer ?
#
loop_
_entity_poly.entity_id
_entity_poly.type
_entity_poly.pdbx_seq_one_letter_code
_entity_poly.pdbx_strand_id
1 'polypeptide(L)' 'MFSRWVYRQRNLVERFFNRIKQFRGIATRYDKRPENYLAAVKLVATRIWCQSL' A
#
# COMPACT_ATOMS: atom_id res chain seq x y z
N MET A 1 -8.75 21.63 -16.20
CA MET A 1 -8.45 20.44 -17.03
C MET A 1 -7.52 19.51 -16.27
N PHE A 2 -7.93 18.29 -15.94
CA PHE A 2 -7.02 17.29 -15.37
C PHE A 2 -6.03 16.83 -16.45
N SER A 3 -4.73 16.90 -16.18
CA SER A 3 -3.72 16.37 -17.10
C SER A 3 -3.83 14.85 -17.15
N ARG A 4 -4.07 14.31 -18.36
CA ARG A 4 -4.18 12.86 -18.61
C ARG A 4 -2.94 12.09 -18.14
N TRP A 5 -1.79 12.75 -18.15
CA TRP A 5 -0.53 12.19 -17.66
C TRP A 5 -0.55 11.98 -16.13
N VAL A 6 -1.01 12.99 -15.37
CA VAL A 6 -1.15 12.90 -13.89
C VAL A 6 -2.17 11.81 -13.53
N TYR A 7 -3.26 11.71 -14.28
CA TYR A 7 -4.27 10.67 -14.06
C TYR A 7 -3.72 9.25 -14.26
N ARG A 8 -2.80 9.04 -15.21
CA ARG A 8 -2.13 7.74 -15.41
C ARG A 8 -1.22 7.36 -14.25
N GLN A 9 -0.53 8.32 -13.63
CA GLN A 9 0.34 8.06 -12.47
C GLN A 9 -0.45 7.54 -11.27
N ARG A 10 -1.71 7.96 -11.11
CA ARG A 10 -2.60 7.48 -10.04
C ARG A 10 -2.81 5.96 -10.05
N ASN A 11 -2.87 5.34 -11.23
CA ASN A 11 -3.02 3.88 -11.35
C ASN A 11 -1.86 3.11 -10.70
N LEU A 12 -0.63 3.67 -10.71
CA LEU A 12 0.51 3.06 -10.02
C LEU A 12 0.31 3.04 -8.52
N VAL A 13 -0.14 4.17 -7.96
CA VAL A 13 -0.45 4.33 -6.54
C VAL A 13 -1.59 3.40 -6.11
N GLU A 14 -2.67 3.35 -6.90
CA GLU A 14 -3.81 2.46 -6.63
C GLU A 14 -3.39 0.99 -6.64
N ARG A 15 -2.58 0.56 -7.62
CA ARG A 15 -2.05 -0.80 -7.68
C ARG A 15 -1.15 -1.15 -6.49
N PHE A 16 -0.33 -0.20 -6.03
CA PHE A 16 0.51 -0.36 -4.85
C PHE A 16 -0.35 -0.61 -3.59
N PHE A 17 -1.34 0.24 -3.33
CA PHE A 17 -2.24 0.05 -2.19
C PHE A 17 -3.12 -1.20 -2.33
N ASN A 18 -3.48 -1.60 -3.55
CA ASN A 18 -4.20 -2.84 -3.78
C ASN A 18 -3.36 -4.08 -3.38
N ARG A 19 -2.05 -4.08 -3.67
CA ARG A 19 -1.12 -5.11 -3.19
C ARG A 19 -1.01 -5.14 -1.67
N ILE A 20 -0.94 -3.98 -1.01
CA ILE A 20 -0.94 -3.92 0.46
C ILE A 20 -2.22 -4.54 1.04
N LYS A 21 -3.37 -4.30 0.42
CA LYS A 21 -4.66 -4.84 0.87
C LYS A 21 -4.81 -6.35 0.68
N GLN A 22 -3.95 -7.01 -0.10
CA GLN A 22 -3.94 -8.49 -0.17
C GLN A 22 -3.53 -9.12 1.16
N PHE A 23 -2.82 -8.37 2.02
CA PHE A 23 -2.47 -8.81 3.35
C PHE A 23 -3.68 -8.64 4.27
N ARG A 24 -4.42 -9.74 4.50
CA ARG A 24 -5.68 -9.77 5.26
C ARG A 24 -5.58 -9.08 6.62
N GLY A 25 -4.45 -9.21 7.32
CA GLY A 25 -4.21 -8.56 8.61
C GLY A 25 -4.20 -7.03 8.56
N ILE A 26 -3.69 -6.45 7.47
CA ILE A 26 -3.69 -5.01 7.23
C ILE A 26 -5.09 -4.56 6.77
N ALA A 27 -5.70 -5.28 5.82
CA ALA A 27 -6.99 -4.91 5.25
C ALA A 27 -8.12 -4.83 6.27
N THR A 28 -8.09 -5.71 7.27
CA THR A 28 -9.09 -5.78 8.34
C THR A 28 -8.71 -4.97 9.58
N ARG A 29 -7.48 -4.43 9.63
CA ARG A 29 -6.95 -3.64 10.76
C ARG A 29 -7.12 -4.36 12.10
N TYR A 30 -6.67 -5.61 12.21
CA TYR A 30 -6.76 -6.38 13.46
C TYR A 30 -5.88 -5.82 14.60
N ASP A 31 -4.86 -5.03 14.27
CA ASP A 31 -3.98 -4.43 15.26
C ASP A 31 -4.71 -3.40 16.15
N LYS A 32 -4.78 -3.69 17.45
CA LYS A 32 -5.35 -2.79 18.46
C LYS A 32 -4.53 -1.52 18.66
N ARG A 33 -3.21 -1.58 18.40
CA ARG A 33 -2.29 -0.45 18.58
C ARG A 33 -1.96 0.19 17.23
N PRO A 34 -2.05 1.54 17.12
CA PRO A 34 -1.75 2.23 15.88
C PRO A 34 -0.27 2.09 15.48
N GLU A 35 0.65 1.98 16.44
CA GLU A 35 2.07 1.76 16.14
C GLU A 35 2.30 0.42 15.43
N ASN A 36 1.67 -0.66 15.93
CA ASN A 36 1.81 -1.99 15.36
C ASN A 36 1.22 -2.05 13.95
N TYR A 37 0.05 -1.45 13.75
CA TYR A 37 -0.56 -1.34 12.42
C TYR A 37 0.38 -0.62 11.45
N LEU A 38 0.95 0.52 11.87
CA LEU A 38 1.87 1.29 11.04
C LEU A 38 3.17 0.51 10.74
N ALA A 39 3.71 -0.22 11.72
CA ALA A 39 4.87 -1.08 11.54
C ALA A 39 4.59 -2.19 10.51
N ALA A 40 3.42 -2.85 10.60
CA ALA A 40 3.01 -3.86 9.64
C ALA A 40 2.86 -3.28 8.21
N VAL A 41 2.26 -2.10 8.06
CA VAL A 41 2.17 -1.40 6.77
C VAL A 41 3.54 -1.09 6.20
N LYS A 42 4.47 -0.59 7.01
CA LYS A 42 5.86 -0.31 6.59
C LYS A 42 6.58 -1.57 6.13
N LEU A 43 6.47 -2.66 6.89
CA LEU A 43 7.09 -3.95 6.52
C LEU A 43 6.57 -4.47 5.19
N VAL A 44 5.26 -4.43 4.97
CA VAL A 44 4.66 -4.87 3.70
C VAL A 44 5.06 -3.94 2.55
N ALA A 45 5.10 -2.63 2.77
CA ALA A 45 5.58 -1.67 1.77
C ALA A 45 7.03 -1.96 1.36
N THR A 46 7.93 -2.18 2.33
CA THR A 46 9.33 -2.55 2.07
C THR A 46 9.44 -3.89 1.32
N ARG A 47 8.63 -4.88 1.67
CA ARG A 47 8.58 -6.16 0.96
C ARG A 47 8.16 -5.99 -0.51
N ILE A 48 7.12 -5.22 -0.77
CA ILE A 48 6.66 -4.93 -2.14
C ILE A 48 7.74 -4.19 -2.93
N TRP A 49 8.45 -3.26 -2.28
CA TRP A 49 9.56 -2.53 -2.88
C TRP A 49 10.71 -3.45 -3.28
N CYS A 50 11.16 -4.34 -2.37
CA CYS A 50 12.19 -5.33 -2.68
C CYS A 50 11.80 -6.31 -3.79
N GLN A 51 10.51 -6.59 -3.98
CA GLN A 51 10.02 -7.43 -5.09
C GLN A 51 9.87 -6.68 -6.41
N SER A 52 9.98 -5.34 -6.39
CA SER A 52 9.88 -4.49 -7.59
C SER A 52 11.23 -4.02 -8.13
N LEU A 53 12.30 -4.26 -7.36
CA LEU A 53 13.69 -4.26 -7.83
C LEU A 53 13.95 -5.50 -8.68
#